data_AF-F4PE78-F1
#
_entry.id   AF-F4PE78-F1
#
_cell.length_a   1.000
_cell.length_b   1.000
_cell.length_c   1.000
_cell.angle_alpha   90.00
_cell.angle_beta   90.00
_cell.angle_gamma   90.00
#
_symmetry.space_group_name_H-M   'P 1'
#
loop_
_entity.id
_entity.type
_entity.pdbx_description
1 polymer ?
#
loop_
_entity_poly.entity_id
_entity_poly.type
_entity_poly.pdbx_seq_one_letter_code
_entity_poly.pdbx_strand_id
1 'polypeptide(L)'
;MKLSITILSSILAVCSVTVANPVDPSSATNAEASTSAGGSNYPVFPTKDGLKKYCSPFDTTQVPLITGIAKTRARLDKMLKRLEGVRNKVSVQRKVILETEQKVDSLKKTPGQLLNGAEAEYNLHQELLEELEGHLEERLKIASGMAEEKNNFKKTLIENLSSKSLMGSDSSLRIVSGYSKCFHYFFNHFIEELE
;
A
#
# COMPACT_ATOMS: atom_id res chain seq x y z
N MET A 1 -50.80 -20.29 2.07
CA MET A 1 -50.05 -20.47 3.34
C MET A 1 -48.63 -20.91 3.00
N LYS A 2 -47.64 -20.19 3.58
CA LYS A 2 -46.26 -20.61 3.96
C LYS A 2 -45.40 -21.28 2.86
N LEU A 3 -44.48 -20.52 2.25
CA LEU A 3 -43.06 -20.34 2.62
C LEU A 3 -42.17 -21.47 2.10
N SER A 4 -41.19 -21.13 1.24
CA SER A 4 -39.79 -21.57 1.41
C SER A 4 -38.87 -20.81 0.47
N ILE A 5 -38.24 -19.79 1.06
CA ILE A 5 -37.06 -19.06 0.60
C ILE A 5 -35.93 -20.07 0.42
N THR A 6 -35.42 -20.27 -0.79
CA THR A 6 -34.23 -21.11 -1.04
C THR A 6 -33.34 -20.59 -2.17
N ILE A 7 -33.09 -19.28 -2.24
CA ILE A 7 -32.07 -18.75 -3.16
C ILE A 7 -31.27 -17.65 -2.44
N LEU A 8 -30.50 -18.05 -1.43
CA LEU A 8 -29.60 -17.15 -0.70
C LEU A 8 -28.33 -17.87 -0.19
N SER A 9 -27.78 -18.81 -0.98
CA SER A 9 -26.59 -19.58 -0.55
C SER A 9 -25.65 -19.97 -1.70
N SER A 10 -25.29 -19.05 -2.60
CA SER A 10 -24.36 -19.42 -3.69
C SER A 10 -23.16 -18.51 -3.93
N ILE A 11 -22.77 -17.59 -3.03
CA ILE A 11 -21.52 -16.81 -3.24
C ILE A 11 -20.69 -16.58 -1.96
N LEU A 12 -20.48 -17.60 -1.11
CA LEU A 12 -19.47 -17.56 -0.04
C LEU A 12 -18.69 -18.88 0.13
N ALA A 13 -18.56 -19.67 -0.93
CA ALA A 13 -17.65 -20.82 -0.96
C ALA A 13 -16.60 -20.59 -2.05
N VAL A 14 -15.32 -20.92 -1.74
CA VAL A 14 -14.06 -20.62 -2.49
C VAL A 14 -13.43 -19.31 -1.98
N CYS A 15 -12.47 -19.27 -1.03
CA CYS A 15 -11.29 -20.10 -0.80
C CYS A 15 -10.91 -20.18 0.70
N SER A 16 -11.36 -21.21 1.42
CA SER A 16 -10.69 -21.66 2.65
C SER A 16 -9.87 -22.90 2.28
N VAL A 17 -8.64 -22.70 1.79
CA VAL A 17 -7.68 -23.79 1.68
C VAL A 17 -6.93 -23.84 3.01
N THR A 18 -7.43 -24.69 3.90
CA THR A 18 -6.68 -25.17 5.07
C THR A 18 -5.53 -26.02 4.52
N VAL A 19 -4.32 -25.45 4.48
CA VAL A 19 -3.11 -26.22 4.19
C VAL A 19 -2.84 -27.09 5.41
N ALA A 20 -3.18 -28.37 5.30
CA ALA A 20 -2.72 -29.39 6.22
C ALA A 20 -1.21 -29.58 6.00
N ASN A 21 -0.41 -29.30 7.02
CA ASN A 21 1.00 -29.66 7.03
C ASN A 21 1.11 -31.18 6.96
N PRO A 22 1.86 -31.76 6.00
CA PRO A 22 2.27 -33.15 6.11
C PRO A 22 3.33 -33.22 7.22
N VAL A 23 2.94 -33.81 8.34
CA VAL A 23 3.89 -34.41 9.28
C VAL A 23 4.39 -35.68 8.62
N ASP A 24 5.68 -35.77 8.35
CA ASP A 24 6.34 -37.07 8.24
C ASP A 24 7.61 -37.10 9.11
N PRO A 25 7.79 -38.15 9.93
CA PRO A 25 8.85 -38.23 10.93
C PRO A 25 10.09 -38.92 10.36
N SER A 26 11.28 -38.40 10.67
CA SER A 26 12.47 -39.25 10.78
C SER A 26 13.53 -38.60 11.66
N SER A 27 13.81 -39.31 12.74
CA SER A 27 14.92 -39.12 13.68
C SER A 27 16.28 -39.21 12.99
N ALA A 28 17.21 -38.31 13.32
CA ALA A 28 18.52 -38.64 13.91
C ALA A 28 19.43 -37.39 13.93
N THR A 29 19.67 -36.91 15.15
CA THR A 29 20.93 -36.40 15.71
C THR A 29 22.06 -36.00 14.76
N ASN A 30 22.42 -34.72 14.76
CA ASN A 30 23.78 -34.30 15.08
C ASN A 30 23.77 -32.88 15.63
N ALA A 31 24.28 -32.77 16.86
CA ALA A 31 24.59 -31.53 17.50
C ALA A 31 25.81 -30.92 16.81
N GLU A 32 25.67 -29.70 16.31
CA GLU A 32 26.76 -28.73 16.27
C GLU A 32 26.15 -27.34 16.33
N ALA A 33 26.27 -26.74 17.51
CA ALA A 33 26.10 -25.32 17.68
C ALA A 33 27.25 -24.62 16.95
N SER A 34 26.94 -23.77 15.97
CA SER A 34 27.61 -22.47 15.77
C SER A 34 27.03 -21.74 14.57
N THR A 35 26.60 -20.50 14.83
CA THR A 35 26.50 -19.39 13.86
C THR A 35 25.69 -19.66 12.59
N SER A 36 24.35 -19.67 12.71
CA SER A 36 23.53 -19.18 11.59
C SER A 36 23.60 -17.65 11.61
N ALA A 37 24.61 -17.12 10.93
CA ALA A 37 24.49 -15.84 10.28
C ALA A 37 23.42 -15.99 9.18
N GLY A 38 22.16 -16.02 9.61
CA GLY A 38 21.04 -15.83 8.72
C GLY A 38 21.17 -14.43 8.16
N GLY A 39 21.76 -14.34 6.97
CA GLY A 39 21.89 -13.11 6.21
C GLY A 39 20.50 -12.56 5.95
N SER A 40 19.99 -11.76 6.89
CA SER A 40 19.10 -10.69 6.55
C SER A 40 19.83 -9.88 5.49
N ASN A 41 19.38 -9.96 4.23
CA ASN A 41 19.83 -9.07 3.16
C ASN A 41 19.50 -7.59 3.45
N TYR A 42 18.97 -7.31 4.63
CA TYR A 42 18.36 -6.06 5.01
C TYR A 42 18.99 -5.51 6.29
N PRO A 43 19.10 -4.18 6.39
CA PRO A 43 19.76 -3.56 7.51
C PRO A 43 18.90 -3.64 8.78
N VAL A 44 19.49 -4.23 9.84
CA VAL A 44 19.09 -3.95 11.23
C VAL A 44 19.00 -2.44 11.41
N PHE A 45 18.00 -1.96 12.18
CA PHE A 45 17.75 -0.55 12.48
C PHE A 45 19.06 0.24 12.68
N PRO A 46 19.18 1.50 12.18
CA PRO A 46 20.45 2.19 12.04
C PRO A 46 21.41 2.09 13.23
N THR A 47 22.53 1.41 13.03
CA THR A 47 23.69 1.49 13.93
C THR A 47 24.57 2.67 13.53
N LYS A 48 25.39 3.17 14.47
CA LYS A 48 26.35 4.25 14.18
C LYS A 48 27.28 3.91 13.01
N ASP A 49 27.71 2.65 12.92
CA ASP A 49 28.55 2.17 11.81
C ASP A 49 27.77 2.04 10.50
N GLY A 50 26.50 1.64 10.56
CA GLY A 50 25.59 1.65 9.42
C GLY A 50 25.42 3.06 8.85
N LEU A 51 25.16 4.05 9.70
CA LEU A 51 25.07 5.45 9.28
C LEU A 51 26.36 5.92 8.60
N LYS A 52 27.53 5.62 9.17
CA LYS A 52 28.81 5.98 8.54
C LYS A 52 28.99 5.32 7.16
N LYS A 53 28.67 4.03 7.04
CA LYS A 53 28.86 3.24 5.80
C LYS A 53 27.92 3.66 4.67
N TYR A 54 26.65 3.95 5.00
CA TYR A 54 25.61 4.18 4.00
C TYR A 54 25.31 5.67 3.78
N CYS A 55 25.57 6.53 4.77
CA CYS A 55 25.21 7.93 4.72
C CYS A 55 26.37 8.93 4.65
N SER A 56 27.64 8.51 4.62
CA SER A 56 28.72 9.45 4.28
C SER A 56 28.52 10.04 2.87
N PRO A 57 28.68 11.37 2.65
CA PRO A 57 29.28 12.37 3.55
C PRO A 57 28.29 13.15 4.43
N PHE A 58 27.03 12.73 4.54
CA PHE A 58 26.02 13.43 5.32
C PHE A 58 26.27 13.32 6.83
N ASP A 59 26.04 14.43 7.51
CA ASP A 59 26.15 14.52 8.97
C ASP A 59 24.77 14.40 9.65
N THR A 60 24.75 14.64 10.95
CA THR A 60 23.57 14.60 11.81
C THR A 60 22.47 15.59 11.42
N THR A 61 22.74 16.57 10.57
CA THR A 61 21.74 17.52 10.06
C THR A 61 21.08 17.00 8.79
N GLN A 62 21.85 16.43 7.84
CA GLN A 62 21.27 15.96 6.57
C GLN A 62 20.68 14.55 6.69
N VAL A 63 21.25 13.66 7.53
CA VAL A 63 20.76 12.29 7.70
C VAL A 63 19.28 12.22 8.12
N PRO A 64 18.80 13.01 9.10
CA PRO A 64 17.37 13.03 9.45
C PRO A 64 16.46 13.46 8.30
N LEU A 65 16.90 14.40 7.45
CA LEU A 65 16.13 14.84 6.27
C LEU A 65 16.01 13.71 5.25
N ILE A 66 17.12 13.00 4.97
CA ILE A 66 17.12 11.83 4.08
C ILE A 66 16.24 10.71 4.66
N THR A 67 16.30 10.51 5.98
CA THR A 67 15.45 9.54 6.70
C THR A 67 13.97 9.89 6.52
N GLY A 68 13.59 11.17 6.69
CA GLY A 68 12.24 11.66 6.47
C GLY A 68 11.76 11.40 5.04
N ILE A 69 12.59 11.74 4.04
CA ILE A 69 12.28 11.48 2.62
C ILE A 69 12.04 9.98 2.37
N ALA A 70 12.91 9.12 2.89
CA ALA A 70 12.83 7.67 2.73
C ALA A 70 11.58 7.08 3.40
N LYS A 71 11.31 7.47 4.66
CA LYS A 71 10.15 7.03 5.42
C LYS A 71 8.84 7.43 4.76
N THR A 72 8.71 8.70 4.39
CA THR A 72 7.49 9.20 3.74
C THR A 72 7.29 8.55 2.38
N ARG A 73 8.37 8.27 1.63
CA ARG A 73 8.28 7.53 0.37
C ARG A 73 7.84 6.07 0.56
N ALA A 74 8.38 5.35 1.55
CA ALA A 74 7.95 3.97 1.83
C ALA A 74 6.45 3.91 2.17
N ARG A 75 5.97 4.85 3.01
CA ARG A 75 4.55 4.98 3.35
C ARG A 75 3.67 5.29 2.13
N LEU A 76 4.11 6.22 1.28
CA LEU A 76 3.43 6.56 0.03
C LEU A 76 3.31 5.36 -0.91
N ASP A 77 4.42 4.64 -1.15
CA ASP A 77 4.43 3.49 -2.07
C ASP A 77 3.46 2.40 -1.58
N LYS A 78 3.42 2.11 -0.27
CA LYS A 78 2.44 1.18 0.31
C LYS A 78 1.00 1.67 0.17
N MET A 79 0.77 2.97 0.39
CA MET A 79 -0.57 3.52 0.29
C MET A 79 -1.10 3.54 -1.14
N LEU A 80 -0.24 3.84 -2.12
CA LEU A 80 -0.60 3.80 -3.54
C LEU A 80 -0.97 2.38 -3.99
N LYS A 81 -0.24 1.35 -3.54
CA LYS A 81 -0.61 -0.06 -3.77
C LYS A 81 -2.01 -0.39 -3.23
N ARG A 82 -2.35 0.10 -2.03
CA ARG A 82 -3.69 -0.08 -1.44
C ARG A 82 -4.76 0.69 -2.22
N LEU A 83 -4.44 1.88 -2.69
CA LEU A 83 -5.33 2.74 -3.45
C LEU A 83 -5.74 2.10 -4.78
N GLU A 84 -4.80 1.41 -5.43
CA GLU A 84 -5.07 0.65 -6.66
C GLU A 84 -6.15 -0.42 -6.42
N GLY A 85 -6.10 -1.13 -5.29
CA GLY A 85 -7.14 -2.08 -4.89
C GLY A 85 -8.51 -1.43 -4.73
N VAL A 86 -8.60 -0.24 -4.12
CA VAL A 86 -9.86 0.52 -3.97
C VAL A 86 -10.37 0.99 -5.33
N ARG A 87 -9.48 1.52 -6.19
CA ARG A 87 -9.84 1.95 -7.55
C ARG A 87 -10.41 0.80 -8.38
N ASN A 88 -9.85 -0.40 -8.25
CA ASN A 88 -10.37 -1.59 -8.92
C ASN A 88 -11.79 -1.93 -8.41
N LYS A 89 -12.04 -1.84 -7.10
CA LYS A 89 -13.38 -2.03 -6.52
C LYS A 89 -14.39 -1.01 -7.07
N VAL A 90 -14.02 0.27 -7.13
CA VAL A 90 -14.85 1.32 -7.75
C VAL A 90 -15.17 0.98 -9.21
N SER A 91 -14.16 0.55 -9.98
CA SER A 91 -14.38 0.17 -11.37
C SER A 91 -15.30 -1.04 -11.54
N VAL A 92 -15.21 -2.03 -10.66
CA VAL A 92 -16.13 -3.19 -10.67
C VAL A 92 -17.53 -2.76 -10.27
N GLN A 93 -17.65 -1.95 -9.21
CA GLN A 93 -18.93 -1.47 -8.70
C GLN A 93 -19.71 -0.65 -9.73
N ARG A 94 -19.02 0.20 -10.50
CA ARG A 94 -19.63 0.94 -11.62
C ARG A 94 -20.22 0.03 -12.69
N LYS A 95 -19.60 -1.13 -12.96
CA LYS A 95 -20.15 -2.11 -13.93
C LYS A 95 -21.41 -2.77 -13.38
N VAL A 96 -21.41 -3.15 -12.10
CA VAL A 96 -22.58 -3.74 -11.43
C VAL A 96 -23.76 -2.75 -11.48
N ILE A 97 -23.52 -1.47 -11.21
CA ILE A 97 -24.57 -0.44 -11.31
C ILE A 97 -25.17 -0.41 -12.72
N LEU A 98 -24.36 -0.37 -13.77
CA LEU A 98 -24.85 -0.37 -15.16
C LEU A 98 -25.72 -1.61 -15.48
N GLU A 99 -25.32 -2.79 -15.00
CA GLU A 99 -26.10 -4.02 -15.18
C GLU A 99 -27.43 -3.98 -14.42
N THR A 100 -27.43 -3.49 -13.18
CA THR A 100 -28.65 -3.34 -12.37
C THR A 100 -29.58 -2.26 -12.89
N GLU A 101 -29.05 -1.17 -13.44
CA GLU A 101 -29.82 -0.12 -14.12
C GLU A 101 -30.54 -0.69 -15.35
N GLN A 102 -29.84 -1.44 -16.20
CA GLN A 102 -30.45 -2.11 -17.36
C GLN A 102 -31.56 -3.07 -16.96
N LYS A 103 -31.37 -3.81 -15.86
CA LYS A 103 -32.38 -4.71 -15.30
C LYS A 103 -33.62 -3.91 -14.84
N VAL A 104 -33.43 -2.82 -14.11
CA VAL A 104 -34.53 -1.92 -13.69
C VAL A 104 -35.28 -1.39 -14.91
N ASP A 105 -34.58 -0.90 -15.94
CA ASP A 105 -35.19 -0.35 -17.16
C ASP A 105 -35.98 -1.39 -17.96
N SER A 106 -35.48 -2.63 -18.02
CA SER A 106 -36.21 -3.74 -18.66
C SER A 106 -37.51 -4.09 -17.92
N LEU A 107 -37.47 -4.05 -16.59
CA LEU A 107 -38.62 -4.34 -15.74
C LEU A 107 -39.63 -3.19 -15.76
N LYS A 108 -39.22 -1.93 -15.86
CA LYS A 108 -40.14 -0.79 -16.04
C LYS A 108 -41.01 -0.92 -17.28
N LYS A 109 -40.49 -1.54 -18.34
CA LYS A 109 -41.22 -1.78 -19.60
C LYS A 109 -42.20 -2.96 -19.52
N THR A 110 -42.15 -3.76 -18.44
CA THR A 110 -42.93 -4.99 -18.30
C THR A 110 -43.77 -4.93 -17.01
N PRO A 111 -45.11 -5.04 -17.04
CA PRO A 111 -45.90 -5.03 -15.81
C PRO A 111 -45.53 -6.25 -14.94
N GLY A 112 -44.86 -6.04 -13.80
CA GLY A 112 -44.36 -7.15 -12.98
C GLY A 112 -44.00 -6.81 -11.53
N GLN A 113 -44.13 -7.81 -10.65
CA GLN A 113 -43.98 -7.71 -9.20
C GLN A 113 -42.52 -7.63 -8.69
N LEU A 114 -41.54 -7.66 -9.62
CA LEU A 114 -40.10 -7.70 -9.32
C LEU A 114 -39.40 -6.34 -9.40
N LEU A 115 -40.08 -5.29 -9.90
CA LEU A 115 -39.49 -3.96 -10.10
C LEU A 115 -38.94 -3.37 -8.80
N ASN A 116 -39.73 -3.38 -7.73
CA ASN A 116 -39.34 -2.81 -6.43
C ASN A 116 -38.06 -3.47 -5.86
N GLY A 117 -37.89 -4.78 -6.09
CA GLY A 117 -36.69 -5.50 -5.66
C GLY A 117 -35.45 -5.10 -6.46
N ALA A 118 -35.60 -4.93 -7.77
CA ALA A 118 -34.50 -4.48 -8.63
C ALA A 118 -34.12 -3.01 -8.36
N GLU A 119 -35.09 -2.13 -8.06
CA GLU A 119 -34.82 -0.75 -7.67
C GLU A 119 -34.09 -0.68 -6.32
N ALA A 120 -34.46 -1.51 -5.35
CA ALA A 120 -33.75 -1.60 -4.08
C ALA A 120 -32.30 -2.11 -4.25
N GLU A 121 -32.08 -3.11 -5.11
CA GLU A 121 -30.75 -3.64 -5.46
C GLU A 121 -29.88 -2.55 -6.12
N TYR A 122 -30.43 -1.82 -7.08
CA TYR A 122 -29.77 -0.70 -7.74
C TYR A 122 -29.35 0.39 -6.74
N ASN A 123 -30.28 0.84 -5.88
CA ASN A 123 -30.00 1.87 -4.87
C ASN A 123 -28.89 1.44 -3.89
N LEU A 124 -28.91 0.18 -3.44
CA LEU A 124 -27.86 -0.37 -2.58
C LEU A 124 -26.48 -0.33 -3.26
N HIS A 125 -26.41 -0.64 -4.55
CA HIS A 125 -25.16 -0.55 -5.29
C HIS A 125 -24.69 0.87 -5.53
N GLN A 126 -25.61 1.84 -5.64
CA GLN A 126 -25.29 3.26 -5.73
C GLN A 126 -24.70 3.77 -4.41
N GLU A 127 -25.32 3.46 -3.27
CA GLU A 127 -24.80 3.80 -1.93
C GLU A 127 -23.39 3.22 -1.71
N LEU A 128 -23.18 1.96 -2.09
CA LEU A 128 -21.86 1.32 -2.00
C LEU A 128 -20.81 2.00 -2.89
N LEU A 129 -21.19 2.48 -4.09
CA LEU A 129 -20.27 3.22 -4.94
C LEU A 129 -19.88 4.54 -4.30
N GLU A 130 -20.83 5.29 -3.75
CA GLU A 130 -20.59 6.56 -3.06
C GLU A 130 -19.61 6.38 -1.88
N GLU A 131 -19.79 5.31 -1.08
CA GLU A 131 -18.87 4.99 0.01
C GLU A 131 -17.45 4.68 -0.51
N LEU A 132 -17.33 3.89 -1.57
CA LEU A 132 -16.04 3.55 -2.16
C LEU A 132 -15.32 4.77 -2.76
N GLU A 133 -16.06 5.67 -3.39
CA GLU A 133 -15.54 6.92 -3.95
C GLU A 133 -15.08 7.87 -2.84
N GLY A 134 -15.84 7.98 -1.74
CA GLY A 134 -15.45 8.75 -0.56
C GLY A 134 -14.15 8.22 0.07
N HIS A 135 -14.03 6.89 0.25
CA HIS A 135 -12.80 6.26 0.73
C HIS A 135 -11.61 6.51 -0.22
N LEU A 136 -11.84 6.51 -1.53
CA LEU A 136 -10.79 6.78 -2.51
C LEU A 136 -10.29 8.24 -2.39
N GLU A 137 -11.20 9.19 -2.27
CA GLU A 137 -10.89 10.62 -2.13
C GLU A 137 -10.10 10.91 -0.85
N GLU A 138 -10.54 10.36 0.30
CA GLU A 138 -9.84 10.55 1.58
C GLU A 138 -8.39 10.06 1.50
N ARG A 139 -8.18 8.87 0.91
CA ARG A 139 -6.85 8.29 0.75
C ARG A 139 -5.97 9.09 -0.21
N LEU A 140 -6.55 9.65 -1.27
CA LEU A 140 -5.83 10.55 -2.18
C LEU A 140 -5.39 11.83 -1.47
N LYS A 141 -6.24 12.41 -0.61
CA LYS A 141 -5.89 13.58 0.19
C LYS A 141 -4.72 13.30 1.13
N ILE A 142 -4.74 12.15 1.81
CA ILE A 142 -3.62 11.70 2.65
C ILE A 142 -2.34 11.52 1.80
N ALA A 143 -2.45 10.98 0.59
CA ALA A 143 -1.30 10.82 -0.33
C ALA A 143 -0.69 12.16 -0.71
N SER A 144 -1.53 13.16 -1.01
CA SER A 144 -1.07 14.51 -1.32
C SER A 144 -0.29 15.11 -0.16
N GLY A 145 -0.84 15.02 1.07
CA GLY A 145 -0.16 15.55 2.26
C GLY A 145 1.21 14.90 2.50
N MET A 146 1.33 13.57 2.32
CA MET A 146 2.62 12.89 2.40
C MET A 146 3.58 13.32 1.27
N ALA A 147 3.06 13.56 0.06
CA ALA A 147 3.90 14.03 -1.05
C ALA A 147 4.46 15.44 -0.79
N GLU A 148 3.65 16.32 -0.19
CA GLU A 148 4.06 17.66 0.25
C GLU A 148 5.10 17.59 1.37
N GLU A 149 4.87 16.77 2.42
CA GLU A 149 5.83 16.57 3.51
C GLU A 149 7.20 16.11 2.98
N LYS A 150 7.20 15.12 2.07
CA LYS A 150 8.43 14.64 1.42
C LYS A 150 9.12 15.76 0.62
N ASN A 151 8.36 16.62 -0.06
CA ASN A 151 8.91 17.74 -0.81
C ASN A 151 9.51 18.80 0.12
N ASN A 152 8.91 19.03 1.30
CA ASN A 152 9.46 19.92 2.32
C ASN A 152 10.82 19.42 2.82
N PHE A 153 10.93 18.13 3.19
CA PHE A 153 12.24 17.55 3.55
C PHE A 153 13.27 17.69 2.43
N LYS A 154 12.87 17.44 1.18
CA LYS A 154 13.74 17.59 0.01
C LYS A 154 14.23 19.03 -0.16
N LYS A 155 13.35 20.02 0.00
CA LYS A 155 13.69 21.44 -0.11
C LYS A 155 14.71 21.83 0.96
N THR A 156 14.44 21.50 2.22
CA THR A 156 15.35 21.80 3.34
C THR A 156 16.71 21.12 3.16
N LEU A 157 16.74 19.89 2.62
CA LEU A 157 17.99 19.19 2.32
C LEU A 157 18.79 19.92 1.25
N ILE A 158 18.15 20.35 0.15
CA ILE A 158 18.82 21.10 -0.92
C ILE A 158 19.40 22.41 -0.38
N GLU A 159 18.64 23.17 0.42
CA GLU A 159 19.11 24.40 1.06
C GLU A 159 20.36 24.17 1.94
N ASN A 160 20.36 23.08 2.72
CA ASN A 160 21.51 22.68 3.56
C ASN A 160 22.73 22.22 2.74
N LEU A 161 22.53 21.67 1.55
CA LEU A 161 23.63 21.22 0.69
C LEU A 161 24.24 22.39 -0.10
N SER A 162 23.40 23.31 -0.58
CA SER A 162 23.81 24.53 -1.27
C SER A 162 24.65 25.43 -0.38
N SER A 163 24.28 25.59 0.90
CA SER A 163 25.06 26.38 1.87
C SER A 163 26.44 25.79 2.17
N LYS A 164 26.62 24.47 1.96
CA LYS A 164 27.89 23.77 2.14
C LYS A 164 28.74 23.67 0.86
N SER A 165 28.36 24.32 -0.24
CA SER A 165 29.04 24.24 -1.53
C SER A 165 29.19 22.79 -2.06
N LEU A 166 28.29 21.89 -1.66
CA LEU A 166 28.27 20.51 -2.15
C LEU A 166 27.59 20.38 -3.52
N MET A 167 27.14 21.49 -4.12
CA MET A 167 26.35 21.51 -5.36
C MET A 167 26.85 22.56 -6.34
N GLY A 168 27.23 22.12 -7.55
CA GLY A 168 27.22 22.94 -8.76
C GLY A 168 25.85 22.83 -9.43
N SER A 169 25.12 23.94 -9.52
CA SER A 169 23.85 24.15 -10.27
C SER A 169 22.73 23.10 -10.10
N ASP A 170 21.74 23.46 -9.27
CA ASP A 170 20.30 23.11 -9.29
C ASP A 170 19.83 21.64 -9.48
N SER A 171 20.70 20.65 -9.49
CA SER A 171 20.33 19.34 -10.05
C SER A 171 20.21 18.25 -8.99
N SER A 172 18.99 17.69 -8.90
CA SER A 172 18.59 16.37 -8.38
C SER A 172 19.47 15.75 -7.29
N LEU A 173 18.93 15.56 -6.08
CA LEU A 173 19.58 14.83 -4.97
C LEU A 173 20.26 13.50 -5.37
N ARG A 174 19.82 12.85 -6.46
CA ARG A 174 20.46 11.63 -6.98
C ARG A 174 21.92 11.82 -7.39
N ILE A 175 22.35 13.02 -7.78
CA ILE A 175 23.74 13.28 -8.17
C ILE A 175 24.63 13.58 -6.96
N VAL A 176 24.04 13.86 -5.79
CA VAL A 176 24.78 14.11 -4.56
C VAL A 176 25.42 12.80 -4.12
N SER A 177 26.75 12.79 -4.03
CA SER A 177 27.50 11.61 -3.59
C SER A 177 26.97 11.08 -2.25
N GLY A 178 26.77 9.78 -2.17
CA GLY A 178 26.22 9.11 -0.98
C GLY A 178 24.69 9.16 -0.84
N TYR A 179 23.98 10.07 -1.51
CA TYR A 179 22.53 10.26 -1.29
C TYR A 179 21.73 9.00 -1.57
N SER A 180 21.91 8.40 -2.76
CA SER A 180 21.16 7.21 -3.15
C SER A 180 21.39 6.06 -2.16
N LYS A 181 22.64 5.86 -1.72
CA LYS A 181 23.00 4.81 -0.77
C LYS A 181 22.33 5.03 0.60
N CYS A 182 22.35 6.26 1.10
CA CYS A 182 21.70 6.63 2.36
C CYS A 182 20.17 6.50 2.29
N PHE A 183 19.59 7.00 1.19
CA PHE A 183 18.16 6.91 0.94
C PHE A 183 17.69 5.44 0.93
N HIS A 184 18.36 4.56 0.17
CA HIS A 184 17.96 3.16 0.06
C HIS A 184 18.15 2.39 1.37
N TYR A 185 19.16 2.74 2.16
CA TYR A 185 19.35 2.17 3.48
C TYR A 185 18.12 2.35 4.37
N PHE A 186 17.60 3.58 4.46
CA PHE A 186 16.38 3.86 5.23
C PHE A 186 15.10 3.38 4.53
N PHE A 187 15.01 3.52 3.21
CA PHE A 187 13.81 3.16 2.46
C PHE A 187 13.51 1.67 2.57
N ASN A 188 14.52 0.81 2.41
CA ASN A 188 14.35 -0.64 2.52
C ASN A 188 13.94 -1.02 3.95
N HIS A 189 14.59 -0.42 4.95
CA HIS A 189 14.20 -0.63 6.34
C HIS A 189 12.71 -0.27 6.60
N PHE A 190 12.25 0.88 6.14
CA PHE A 190 10.86 1.29 6.35
C PHE A 190 9.85 0.56 5.47
N ILE A 191 10.22 0.05 4.28
CA ILE A 191 9.28 -0.71 3.46
C ILE A 191 9.00 -2.07 4.11
N GLU A 192 10.00 -2.72 4.69
CA GLU A 192 9.88 -4.00 5.40
C GLU A 192 9.11 -3.88 6.71
N GLU A 193 9.33 -2.83 7.51
CA GLU A 193 8.53 -2.57 8.72
C GLU A 193 7.03 -2.39 8.41
N LEU A 194 6.73 -2.09 7.15
CA LEU A 194 5.38 -1.91 6.67
C LEU A 194 4.85 -3.16 5.95
N GLU A 195 5.54 -4.29 5.89
CA GLU A 195 4.96 -5.55 5.40
C GLU A 195 4.24 -6.31 6.53
#